data_AF-A0A1G0PIA3-F1
#
_entry.id   AF-A0A1G0PIA3-F1
#
_cell.length_a   1.000
_cell.length_b   1.000
_cell.length_c   1.000
_cell.angle_alpha   90.00
_cell.angle_beta   90.00
_cell.angle_gamma   90.00
#
_symmetry.space_group_name_H-M   'P 1'
#
loop_
_entity.id
_entity.type
_entity.pdbx_description
1 polymer ?
#
loop_
_entity_poly.entity_id
_entity_poly.type
_entity_poly.pdbx_seq_one_letter_code
_entity_poly.pdbx_strand_id
1 'polypeptide(L)' 'MSLAIDVAKVRSVLLADGWHRVAENSFAVDAYEYVKAGVTQSGGNGSTGPVGFRFKDDAGYVLSGPLSAILASQATS' A
#
# COMPACT_ATOMS: atom_id res chain seq x y z
N MET A 1 -7.07 14.81 11.23
CA MET A 1 -5.73 14.33 10.82
C MET A 1 -5.89 13.62 9.50
N SER A 2 -5.22 14.07 8.45
CA SER A 2 -5.14 13.36 7.17
C SER A 2 -3.74 12.76 7.04
N LEU A 3 -3.67 11.50 6.61
CA LEU A 3 -2.43 10.82 6.25
C LEU A 3 -2.47 10.63 4.73
N ALA A 4 -1.78 11.50 4.00
CA ALA A 4 -1.64 11.37 2.55
C ALA A 4 -0.37 10.55 2.26
N ILE A 5 -0.52 9.42 1.58
CA ILE A 5 0.60 8.61 1.09
C ILE A 5 0.72 8.85 -0.41
N ASP A 6 1.84 9.44 -0.82
CA ASP A 6 2.21 9.52 -2.24
C ASP A 6 2.83 8.19 -2.66
N VAL A 7 2.03 7.35 -3.32
CA VAL A 7 2.41 6.00 -3.75
C VAL A 7 3.65 5.99 -4.65
N ALA A 8 3.89 7.08 -5.41
CA ALA A 8 5.05 7.19 -6.28
C ALA A 8 6.36 7.41 -5.51
N LYS A 9 6.28 7.81 -4.24
CA LYS A 9 7.45 8.11 -3.40
C LYS A 9 7.78 7.00 -2.40
N VAL A 10 6.97 5.95 -2.30
CA VAL A 10 7.20 4.83 -1.38
C VAL A 10 8.41 4.02 -1.84
N ARG A 11 9.42 3.89 -0.98
CA ARG A 11 10.65 3.12 -1.26
C ARG A 11 10.85 1.89 -0.41
N SER A 12 10.19 1.85 0.76
CA SER A 12 10.24 0.69 1.63
C SER A 12 8.93 0.56 2.40
N VAL A 13 8.54 -0.69 2.67
CA VAL A 13 7.43 -1.02 3.59
C VAL A 13 7.94 -1.94 4.70
N LEU A 14 7.40 -1.77 5.90
CA LEU A 14 7.65 -2.65 7.03
C LEU A 14 6.55 -3.71 7.07
N LEU A 15 6.93 -4.97 6.87
CA LEU A 15 6.09 -6.15 7.06
C LEU A 15 6.49 -6.86 8.37
N ALA A 16 5.77 -7.92 8.74
CA ALA A 16 5.99 -8.63 10.00
C ALA A 16 7.41 -9.24 10.14
N ASP A 17 8.07 -9.52 9.03
CA ASP A 17 9.40 -10.10 8.93
C ASP A 17 10.51 -9.05 8.73
N GLY A 18 10.17 -7.76 8.57
CA GLY A 18 11.14 -6.67 8.47
C GLY A 18 10.86 -5.67 7.35
N TRP A 19 11.87 -4.86 7.06
CA TRP A 19 11.81 -3.85 5.99
C TRP A 19 12.05 -4.48 4.63
N HIS A 20 11.14 -4.23 3.70
CA HIS A 20 11.23 -4.63 2.30
C HIS A 20 11.39 -3.39 1.43
N ARG A 21 12.38 -3.41 0.54
CA ARG A 21 12.52 -2.38 -0.50
C ARG A 21 11.46 -2.56 -1.56
N VAL A 22 10.99 -1.44 -2.08
CA VAL A 22 10.04 -1.38 -3.17
C VAL A 22 10.77 -0.92 -4.42
N ALA A 23 10.73 -1.75 -5.47
CA ALA A 23 11.24 -1.39 -6.78
C ALA A 23 10.52 -0.13 -7.30
N GLU A 24 11.24 0.68 -8.07
CA GLU A 24 10.73 1.95 -8.61
C GLU A 24 9.37 1.79 -9.30
N ASN A 25 8.43 2.69 -8.99
CA ASN A 25 7.09 2.74 -9.57
C ASN A 25 6.29 1.42 -9.48
N SER A 26 6.65 0.53 -8.55
CA SER A 26 5.97 -0.76 -8.40
C SER A 26 4.97 -0.81 -7.24
N PHE A 27 5.01 0.18 -6.33
CA PHE A 27 4.08 0.26 -5.21
C PHE A 27 2.67 0.61 -5.70
N ALA A 28 1.71 -0.23 -5.37
CA ALA A 28 0.31 0.00 -5.61
C ALA A 28 -0.51 -0.35 -4.35
N VAL A 29 -1.50 0.49 -4.06
CA VAL A 29 -2.54 0.26 -3.05
C VAL A 29 -3.90 0.46 -3.70
N ASP A 30 -4.87 -0.36 -3.34
CA ASP A 30 -6.23 -0.26 -3.88
C ASP A 30 -7.02 0.91 -3.26
N ALA A 31 -8.24 1.08 -3.77
CA ALA A 31 -9.30 1.75 -3.04
C ALA A 31 -9.52 1.06 -1.69
N TYR A 32 -9.20 1.76 -0.61
CA TYR A 32 -9.47 1.25 0.73
C TYR A 32 -10.94 1.51 1.06
N GLU A 33 -11.68 0.46 1.35
CA GLU A 33 -13.02 0.59 1.92
C GLU A 33 -12.90 0.72 3.43
N TYR A 34 -13.52 1.75 4.00
CA TYR A 34 -13.65 1.88 5.45
C TYR A 34 -15.10 2.13 5.82
N VAL A 35 -15.54 1.48 6.89
CA VAL A 35 -16.92 1.63 7.39
C VAL A 35 -16.96 2.77 8.39
N LYS A 36 -17.77 3.78 8.11
CA LYS A 36 -18.04 4.88 9.03
C LYS A 36 -19.54 4.97 9.28
N ALA A 37 -19.95 4.81 10.53
CA ALA A 37 -21.36 4.80 10.94
C ALA A 37 -22.24 3.80 10.14
N GLY A 38 -21.70 2.60 9.86
CA GLY A 38 -22.41 1.55 9.12
C GLY A 38 -22.46 1.75 7.61
N VAL A 39 -21.83 2.80 7.08
CA VAL A 39 -21.74 3.07 5.64
C VAL A 39 -20.33 2.75 5.16
N THR A 40 -20.23 1.91 4.13
CA THR A 40 -18.98 1.66 3.41
C THR A 40 -18.61 2.90 2.61
N GLN A 41 -17.43 3.47 2.89
CA GLN A 41 -16.83 4.55 2.11
C GLN A 41 -15.63 3.98 1.37
N SER A 42 -15.59 4.17 0.06
CA SER A 42 -14.46 3.76 -0.77
C SER A 42 -13.51 4.95 -0.94
N GLY A 43 -12.30 4.85 -0.41
CA GLY A 43 -11.21 5.77 -0.68
C GLY A 43 -10.35 5.25 -1.83
N GLY A 44 -10.69 5.53 -3.09
CA GLY A 44 -9.83 5.23 -4.24
C GLY A 44 -10.53 5.27 -5.59
N ASN A 45 -9.75 5.13 -6.66
CA ASN A 45 -10.21 5.22 -8.04
C ASN A 45 -10.61 3.81 -8.50
N GLY A 46 -11.92 3.52 -8.58
CA GLY A 46 -12.51 2.17 -8.68
C GLY A 46 -12.18 1.34 -9.93
N SER A 47 -10.90 1.08 -10.22
CA SER A 47 -10.45 0.13 -11.22
C SER A 47 -10.07 -1.19 -10.56
N THR A 48 -10.65 -2.28 -11.06
CA THR A 48 -10.55 -3.67 -10.58
C THR A 48 -9.11 -4.18 -10.34
N GLY A 49 -8.65 -4.11 -9.08
CA GLY A 49 -7.59 -4.91 -8.41
C GLY A 49 -6.37 -4.13 -7.90
N PRO A 50 -5.61 -4.57 -6.85
CA PRO A 50 -5.80 -5.67 -5.88
C PRO A 50 -6.09 -5.20 -4.43
N VAL A 51 -6.98 -5.91 -3.72
CA VAL A 51 -7.64 -5.71 -2.39
C VAL A 51 -6.78 -5.36 -1.14
N GLY A 52 -5.60 -4.75 -1.30
CA GLY A 52 -4.68 -4.40 -0.22
C GLY A 52 -3.45 -3.67 -0.75
N PHE A 53 -2.28 -4.28 -0.66
CA PHE A 53 -1.03 -3.77 -1.25
C PHE A 53 -0.46 -4.74 -2.28
N ARG A 54 0.32 -4.20 -3.22
CA ARG A 54 1.19 -4.98 -4.11
C ARG A 54 2.44 -4.18 -4.46
N PHE A 55 3.61 -4.83 -4.47
CA PHE A 55 4.83 -4.26 -5.03
C PHE A 55 5.81 -5.35 -5.47
N LYS A 56 6.87 -4.94 -6.17
CA LYS A 56 8.02 -5.81 -6.45
C LYS A 56 9.18 -5.43 -5.54
N ASP A 57 9.88 -6.41 -4.98
CA ASP A 57 11.14 -6.15 -4.29
C ASP A 57 12.31 -5.96 -5.28
N ASP A 58 13.49 -5.66 -4.74
CA ASP A 58 14.73 -5.48 -5.53
C ASP A 58 15.14 -6.76 -6.28
N ALA A 59 14.68 -7.93 -5.83
CA ALA A 59 14.92 -9.22 -6.49
C ALA A 59 13.85 -9.54 -7.57
N GLY A 60 12.85 -8.68 -7.73
CA GLY A 60 11.77 -8.83 -8.71
C GLY A 60 10.62 -9.74 -8.26
N TYR A 61 10.63 -10.22 -7.02
CA TYR A 61 9.51 -11.00 -6.47
C TYR A 61 8.30 -10.09 -6.24
N VAL A 62 7.11 -10.62 -6.51
CA VAL A 62 5.86 -9.91 -6.26
C VAL A 62 5.40 -10.20 -4.84
N LEU A 63 5.30 -9.16 -4.02
CA LEU A 63 4.66 -9.22 -2.71
C LEU A 63 3.28 -8.59 -2.80
N SER A 64 2.30 -9.23 -2.17
CA SER A 64 0.94 -8.71 -2.07
C SER A 64 0.24 -9.24 -0.83
N GLY A 65 -0.63 -8.44 -0.23
CA GLY A 65 -1.37 -8.81 0.97
C GLY A 65 -2.38 -7.74 1.38
N PRO A 66 -3.08 -7.92 2.51
CA PRO A 66 -4.00 -6.90 3.00
C PRO A 66 -3.25 -5.63 3.41
N LEU A 67 -3.85 -4.45 3.23
CA LEU A 67 -3.20 -3.17 3.59
C LEU A 67 -2.83 -3.12 5.08
N SER A 68 -3.61 -3.78 5.94
CA SER A 68 -3.35 -3.90 7.38
C SER A 68 -2.06 -4.65 7.74
N ALA A 69 -1.44 -5.36 6.80
CA ALA A 69 -0.15 -6.00 7.01
C ALA A 69 1.05 -5.04 6.84
N ILE A 70 0.85 -3.86 6.24
CA ILE A 70 1.87 -2.81 6.21
C ILE A 70 1.87 -2.10 7.56
N LEU A 71 2.94 -2.29 8.33
CA LEU A 71 3.10 -1.68 9.65
C LEU A 71 3.58 -0.23 9.54
N ALA A 72 4.38 0.08 8.52
CA ALA A 72 4.88 1.42 8.21
C ALA A 72 5.37 1.52 6.76
N SER A 73 5.44 2.74 6.23
CA SER A 73 6.05 3.04 4.92
C SER A 73 7.08 4.15 5.07
N GLN A 74 8.17 4.08 4.30
CA GLN A 74 9.14 5.18 4.16
C GLN A 74 9.07 5.78 2.77
N ALA A 75 9.03 7.11 2.73
CA ALA A 75 9.08 7.91 1.51
C ALA A 75 10.30 8.83 1.53
N THR A 76 10.79 9.19 0.35
CA THR A 76 11.81 10.25 0.23
C THR A 76 11.15 11.63 0.29
N SER A 77 11.80 12.56 1.01
CA SER A 77 11.45 13.98 1.11
C SER A 77 11.27 14.64 -0.25
#